data_AF-A0A8S2DWM6-F1
#
_entry.id   AF-A0A8S2DWM6-F1
#
_cell.length_a   1.000
_cell.length_b   1.000
_cell.length_c   1.000
_cell.angle_alpha   90.00
_cell.angle_beta   90.00
_cell.angle_gamma   90.00
#
_symmetry.space_group_name_H-M   'P 1'
#
loop_
_entity.id
_entity.type
_entity.pdbx_description
1 polymer ?
#
loop_
_entity_poly.entity_id
_entity_poly.type
_entity_poly.pdbx_seq_one_letter_code
_entity_poly.pdbx_strand_id
1 'polypeptide(L)'
;MCRCFYNSLPILHGLLAVYEVICGIIRLAIFFNNNNSNKSPNSNGNPASSNQTTMITITVVPQLPEVPQILAGFIIDWISSLIPTMMGLFIAFIFLWLGYRLLRLCRTGHHQPRTNCHLRYLIANKPIQRFLLFNCNCPCYIARPKWRFLVRFLFITISIGLRLLAIILYATAPTYNNQELFNRTQKLSWICAITFPSPILTLLLDYYHYRVWWYYVPSCDQNPFYRRYLKKHRRFIPYHLMGENRNEIQLWNEPCELQQHCLDRTLEHIMIFHFNTHTPTPRWSDVPNKDPLTTTYIGFHRTNAVAAVSIAYTDFNPSRTIPQMLGFGIYFARSSYHTQFKARRDGAVICAEILMGRVLEIENNELDNVSNTDAWHQTFDTIYYRHPTEPLRDEFCVRSNEQILKWVMYIERPFDTKVELYGLNTEFADTQCQCI
;
A
#
# COMPACT_ATOMS: atom_id res chain seq x y z
N MET A 1 15.40 -12.48 2.46
CA MET A 1 14.08 -13.12 2.67
C MET A 1 12.89 -12.25 2.24
N CYS A 2 12.82 -10.97 2.59
CA CYS A 2 11.62 -10.13 2.35
C CYS A 2 11.21 -9.91 0.88
N ARG A 3 12.17 -9.86 -0.07
CA ARG A 3 11.87 -9.64 -1.50
C ARG A 3 11.02 -10.75 -2.11
N CYS A 4 11.44 -12.01 -1.95
CA CYS A 4 10.74 -13.15 -2.55
C CYS A 4 9.31 -13.26 -2.00
N PHE A 5 9.14 -13.00 -0.71
CA PHE A 5 7.83 -12.98 -0.07
C PHE A 5 6.94 -11.86 -0.62
N TYR A 6 7.46 -10.62 -0.70
CA TYR A 6 6.72 -9.50 -1.28
C TYR A 6 6.26 -9.77 -2.72
N ASN A 7 7.16 -10.26 -3.57
CA ASN A 7 6.83 -10.60 -4.96
C ASN A 7 5.84 -11.78 -5.07
N SER A 8 5.69 -12.57 -4.01
CA SER A 8 4.75 -13.70 -3.96
C SER A 8 3.39 -13.32 -3.38
N LEU A 9 3.21 -12.10 -2.85
CA LEU A 9 1.92 -11.64 -2.30
C LEU A 9 0.74 -11.83 -3.27
N PRO A 10 0.83 -11.49 -4.57
CA PRO A 10 -0.27 -11.74 -5.51
C PRO A 10 -0.69 -13.21 -5.55
N ILE A 11 0.30 -14.12 -5.53
CA ILE A 11 0.06 -15.56 -5.58
C ILE A 11 -0.58 -16.03 -4.28
N LEU A 12 -0.10 -15.55 -3.14
CA LEU A 12 -0.66 -15.90 -1.82
C LEU A 12 -2.12 -15.44 -1.70
N HIS A 13 -2.45 -14.22 -2.14
CA HIS A 13 -3.84 -13.76 -2.23
C HIS A 13 -4.67 -14.62 -3.19
N GLY A 14 -4.11 -14.99 -4.35
CA GLY A 14 -4.78 -15.85 -5.30
C GLY A 14 -5.09 -17.25 -4.75
N LEU A 15 -4.15 -17.85 -4.01
CA LEU A 15 -4.35 -19.15 -3.35
C LEU A 15 -5.45 -19.08 -2.29
N LEU A 16 -5.51 -18.00 -1.50
CA LEU A 16 -6.58 -17.79 -0.52
C LEU A 16 -7.95 -17.64 -1.18
N ALA A 17 -8.02 -16.92 -2.30
CA ALA A 17 -9.26 -16.79 -3.06
C ALA A 17 -9.73 -18.14 -3.63
N VAL A 18 -8.82 -18.96 -4.18
CA VAL A 18 -9.16 -20.32 -4.66
C VAL A 18 -9.64 -21.21 -3.51
N TYR A 19 -8.97 -21.16 -2.37
CA TYR A 19 -9.39 -21.88 -1.16
C TYR A 19 -10.81 -21.48 -0.72
N GLU A 20 -11.11 -20.18 -0.68
CA GLU A 20 -12.44 -19.67 -0.33
C GLU A 20 -13.53 -20.14 -1.29
N VAL A 21 -13.22 -20.25 -2.59
CA VAL A 21 -14.17 -20.79 -3.58
C VAL A 21 -14.47 -22.26 -3.36
N ILE A 22 -13.44 -23.07 -3.12
CA ILE A 22 -13.63 -24.50 -2.83
C ILE A 22 -14.56 -24.64 -1.63
N CYS A 23 -14.29 -23.90 -0.55
CA CYS A 23 -15.16 -23.89 0.62
C CYS A 23 -16.55 -23.33 0.31
N GLY A 24 -16.69 -22.30 -0.51
CA GLY A 24 -17.97 -21.74 -0.97
C GLY A 24 -18.81 -22.78 -1.70
N ILE A 25 -18.23 -23.53 -2.64
CA ILE A 25 -18.91 -24.62 -3.35
C ILE A 25 -19.34 -25.72 -2.37
N ILE A 26 -18.49 -26.09 -1.41
CA ILE A 26 -18.84 -27.09 -0.39
C ILE A 26 -20.00 -26.60 0.49
N ARG A 27 -20.05 -25.31 0.86
CA ARG A 27 -21.20 -24.72 1.60
C ARG A 27 -22.49 -24.82 0.81
N LEU A 28 -22.47 -24.44 -0.47
CA LEU A 28 -23.63 -24.56 -1.36
C LEU A 28 -24.09 -26.02 -1.45
N ALA A 29 -23.15 -26.95 -1.64
CA ALA A 29 -23.46 -28.36 -1.70
C ALA A 29 -24.12 -28.83 -0.39
N ILE A 30 -23.57 -28.51 0.78
CA ILE A 30 -24.17 -28.93 2.06
C ILE A 30 -25.53 -28.27 2.30
N PHE A 31 -25.71 -27.02 1.90
CA PHE A 31 -26.98 -26.31 2.07
C PHE A 31 -28.06 -26.75 1.07
N PHE A 32 -27.71 -27.15 -0.15
CA PHE A 32 -28.70 -27.58 -1.13
C PHE A 32 -28.80 -29.09 -1.30
N ASN A 33 -27.90 -29.86 -0.70
CA ASN A 33 -27.98 -31.32 -0.72
C ASN A 33 -29.15 -31.77 0.16
N ASN A 34 -30.29 -31.93 -0.49
CA ASN A 34 -31.49 -32.49 0.10
C ASN A 34 -31.41 -34.00 -0.08
N ASN A 35 -30.89 -34.72 0.92
CA ASN A 35 -30.96 -36.17 0.94
C ASN A 35 -32.39 -36.60 1.31
N ASN A 36 -33.36 -36.27 0.45
CA ASN A 36 -34.62 -37.00 0.40
C ASN A 36 -34.35 -38.39 -0.23
N SER A 37 -33.52 -39.17 0.44
CA SER A 37 -33.60 -40.61 0.35
C SER A 37 -34.89 -40.97 1.09
N ASN A 38 -35.97 -41.10 0.32
CA ASN A 38 -37.12 -41.91 0.67
C ASN A 38 -36.63 -43.34 0.99
N LYS A 39 -36.03 -43.55 2.16
CA LYS A 39 -36.02 -44.86 2.80
C LYS A 39 -37.38 -44.97 3.46
N SER A 40 -38.36 -45.38 2.65
CA SER A 40 -39.61 -45.93 3.17
C SER A 40 -39.23 -47.00 4.21
N PRO A 41 -39.61 -46.83 5.49
CA PRO A 41 -39.44 -47.91 6.46
C PRO A 41 -40.46 -48.99 6.09
N ASN A 42 -39.95 -50.16 5.70
CA ASN A 42 -40.63 -51.45 5.63
C ASN A 42 -42.17 -51.41 5.73
N SER A 43 -42.85 -51.43 4.59
CA SER A 43 -44.26 -51.83 4.51
C SER A 43 -44.36 -53.34 4.78
N ASN A 44 -44.50 -53.72 6.04
CA ASN A 44 -45.13 -54.98 6.39
C ASN A 44 -46.65 -54.80 6.36
N GLY A 45 -47.33 -55.55 5.48
CA GLY A 45 -48.73 -55.93 5.68
C GLY A 45 -49.76 -55.38 4.69
N ASN A 46 -50.17 -56.28 3.78
CA ASN A 46 -51.45 -56.42 3.08
C ASN A 46 -51.58 -55.88 1.64
N PRO A 47 -51.91 -56.75 0.67
CA PRO A 47 -52.34 -56.34 -0.65
C PRO A 47 -53.85 -56.07 -0.63
N ALA A 48 -54.25 -54.82 -0.81
CA ALA A 48 -55.60 -54.50 -1.24
C ALA A 48 -55.55 -53.35 -2.26
N SER A 49 -56.17 -53.64 -3.40
CA SER A 49 -56.28 -52.84 -4.60
C SER A 49 -56.63 -51.37 -4.40
N SER A 50 -55.98 -50.47 -5.13
CA SER A 50 -56.67 -49.53 -6.01
C SER A 50 -55.69 -48.86 -6.97
N ASN A 51 -56.03 -48.88 -8.25
CA ASN A 51 -55.36 -48.12 -9.29
C ASN A 51 -55.64 -46.63 -9.06
N GLN A 52 -54.62 -45.84 -8.73
CA GLN A 52 -54.62 -44.41 -8.96
C GLN A 52 -53.31 -43.98 -9.60
N THR A 53 -53.43 -43.58 -10.85
CA THR A 53 -52.41 -42.93 -11.67
C THR A 53 -51.97 -41.65 -10.99
N THR A 54 -50.85 -41.68 -10.27
CA THR A 54 -50.22 -40.47 -9.75
C THR A 54 -49.33 -39.90 -10.84
N MET A 55 -49.73 -38.77 -11.43
CA MET A 55 -48.81 -37.93 -12.19
C MET A 55 -47.68 -37.51 -11.26
N ILE A 56 -46.48 -38.02 -11.51
CA ILE A 56 -45.25 -37.58 -10.85
C ILE A 56 -44.86 -36.25 -11.47
N THR A 57 -45.40 -35.16 -10.92
CA THR A 57 -44.82 -33.83 -11.13
C THR A 57 -43.57 -33.76 -10.27
N ILE A 58 -42.40 -33.99 -10.88
CA ILE A 58 -41.10 -33.69 -10.24
C ILE A 58 -40.93 -32.18 -10.25
N THR A 59 -41.53 -31.50 -9.28
CA THR A 59 -41.12 -30.14 -8.92
C THR A 59 -39.85 -30.25 -8.09
N VAL A 60 -38.68 -30.13 -8.74
CA VAL A 60 -37.41 -29.88 -8.05
C VAL A 60 -37.44 -28.44 -7.54
N VAL A 61 -38.21 -28.20 -6.49
CA VAL A 61 -38.11 -26.98 -5.69
C VAL A 61 -37.22 -27.34 -4.50
N PRO A 62 -36.03 -26.74 -4.35
CA PRO A 62 -35.25 -26.94 -3.14
C PRO A 62 -36.05 -26.36 -1.97
N GLN A 63 -36.61 -27.23 -1.12
CA GLN A 63 -37.24 -26.81 0.13
C GLN A 63 -36.17 -26.12 0.99
N LEU A 64 -36.34 -24.81 1.20
CA LEU A 64 -35.53 -24.03 2.12
C LEU A 64 -35.61 -24.66 3.53
N PRO A 65 -34.51 -24.65 4.32
CA PRO A 65 -34.57 -25.16 5.68
C PRO A 65 -35.62 -24.39 6.50
N GLU A 66 -36.52 -25.13 7.16
CA GLU A 66 -37.65 -24.59 7.93
C GLU A 66 -37.23 -23.75 9.16
N VAL A 67 -35.94 -23.73 9.51
CA VAL A 67 -35.40 -23.00 10.66
C VAL A 67 -34.79 -21.66 10.21
N PRO A 68 -35.40 -20.50 10.56
CA PRO A 68 -34.94 -19.18 10.13
C PRO A 68 -33.50 -18.86 10.52
N GLN A 69 -33.01 -19.42 11.63
CA GLN A 69 -31.63 -19.23 12.11
C GLN A 69 -30.59 -19.89 11.19
N ILE A 70 -30.89 -21.07 10.62
CA ILE A 70 -30.00 -21.77 9.70
C ILE A 70 -29.94 -21.02 8.36
N LEU A 71 -31.10 -20.54 7.89
CA LEU A 71 -31.18 -19.72 6.68
C LEU A 71 -30.45 -18.38 6.86
N ALA A 72 -30.67 -17.68 7.97
CA ALA A 72 -29.99 -16.42 8.28
C ALA A 72 -28.48 -16.61 8.42
N GLY A 73 -28.05 -17.65 9.14
CA GLY A 73 -26.63 -18.01 9.27
C GLY A 73 -25.98 -18.29 7.91
N PHE A 74 -26.68 -19.00 7.02
CA PHE A 74 -26.22 -19.25 5.65
C PHE A 74 -26.14 -18.00 4.79
N ILE A 75 -27.15 -17.13 4.82
CA ILE A 75 -27.12 -15.86 4.09
C ILE A 75 -25.94 -15.00 4.57
N ILE A 76 -25.72 -14.91 5.89
CA ILE A 76 -24.64 -14.13 6.48
C ILE A 76 -23.26 -14.73 6.13
N ASP A 77 -23.07 -16.05 6.25
CA ASP A 77 -21.83 -16.72 5.84
C ASP A 77 -21.56 -16.53 4.35
N TRP A 78 -22.59 -16.64 3.51
CA TRP A 78 -22.50 -16.45 2.07
C TRP A 78 -22.12 -15.02 1.69
N ILE A 79 -22.79 -14.02 2.26
CA ILE A 79 -22.46 -12.59 2.05
C ILE A 79 -21.03 -12.31 2.48
N SER A 80 -20.61 -12.83 3.65
CA SER A 80 -19.24 -12.65 4.15
C SER A 80 -18.17 -13.22 3.21
N SER A 81 -18.54 -14.23 2.42
CA SER A 81 -17.67 -14.98 1.51
C SER A 81 -17.87 -14.62 0.04
N LEU A 82 -18.85 -13.76 -0.30
CA LEU A 82 -19.23 -13.47 -1.68
C LEU A 82 -18.09 -12.85 -2.49
N ILE A 83 -17.43 -11.81 -1.95
CA ILE A 83 -16.33 -11.14 -2.65
C ILE A 83 -15.12 -12.08 -2.83
N PRO A 84 -14.62 -12.78 -1.80
CA PRO A 84 -13.58 -13.79 -1.98
C PRO A 84 -13.95 -14.90 -2.97
N THR A 85 -15.22 -15.33 -2.98
CA THR A 85 -15.71 -16.39 -3.88
C THR A 85 -15.77 -15.92 -5.33
N MET A 86 -16.31 -14.73 -5.59
CA MET A 86 -16.36 -14.17 -6.95
C MET A 86 -14.95 -13.95 -7.52
N MET A 87 -14.01 -13.49 -6.70
CA MET A 87 -12.61 -13.43 -7.11
C MET A 87 -12.02 -14.79 -7.43
N GLY A 88 -12.17 -15.74 -6.51
CA GLY A 88 -11.55 -17.05 -6.69
C GLY A 88 -12.11 -17.76 -7.92
N LEU A 89 -13.39 -17.53 -8.28
CA LEU A 89 -13.99 -18.10 -9.48
C LEU A 89 -13.35 -17.53 -10.74
N PHE A 90 -13.09 -16.22 -10.76
CA PHE A 90 -12.38 -15.58 -11.86
C PHE A 90 -10.91 -16.02 -11.94
N ILE A 91 -10.24 -16.17 -10.79
CA ILE A 91 -8.86 -16.68 -10.71
C ILE A 91 -8.79 -18.16 -11.15
N ALA A 92 -9.76 -18.98 -10.73
CA ALA A 92 -9.90 -20.36 -11.18
C ALA A 92 -10.13 -20.42 -12.69
N PHE A 93 -10.94 -19.51 -13.26
CA PHE A 93 -11.11 -19.40 -14.70
C PHE A 93 -9.79 -19.06 -15.42
N ILE A 94 -8.98 -18.13 -14.88
CA ILE A 94 -7.64 -17.84 -15.41
C ILE A 94 -6.78 -19.11 -15.36
N PHE A 95 -6.73 -19.82 -14.24
CA PHE A 95 -5.95 -21.06 -14.13
C PHE A 95 -6.44 -22.16 -15.07
N LEU A 96 -7.75 -22.31 -15.26
CA LEU A 96 -8.34 -23.28 -16.20
C LEU A 96 -8.03 -22.90 -17.65
N TRP A 97 -8.15 -21.63 -18.02
CA TRP A 97 -7.78 -21.13 -19.34
C TRP A 97 -6.29 -21.35 -19.64
N LEU A 98 -5.43 -21.20 -18.64
CA LEU A 98 -4.00 -21.48 -18.75
C LEU A 98 -3.68 -22.96 -18.82
N GLY A 99 -4.32 -23.78 -17.98
CA GLY A 99 -4.24 -25.23 -18.06
C GLY A 99 -4.65 -25.71 -19.45
N TYR A 100 -5.74 -25.18 -20.00
CA TYR A 100 -6.18 -25.46 -21.37
C TYR A 100 -5.15 -25.03 -22.42
N ARG A 101 -4.57 -23.82 -22.32
CA ARG A 101 -3.51 -23.38 -23.25
C ARG A 101 -2.26 -24.25 -23.16
N LEU A 102 -1.84 -24.64 -21.96
CA LEU A 102 -0.69 -25.52 -21.73
C LEU A 102 -0.96 -26.92 -22.30
N LEU A 103 -2.13 -27.50 -22.04
CA LEU A 103 -2.54 -28.79 -22.59
C LEU A 103 -2.63 -28.75 -24.13
N ARG A 104 -3.12 -27.65 -24.70
CA ARG A 104 -3.16 -27.43 -26.16
C ARG A 104 -1.75 -27.36 -26.75
N LEU A 105 -0.83 -26.64 -26.11
CA LEU A 105 0.58 -26.55 -26.54
C LEU A 105 1.29 -27.90 -26.46
N CYS A 106 1.04 -28.70 -25.40
CA CYS A 106 1.54 -30.06 -25.28
C CYS A 106 0.99 -30.99 -26.37
N ARG A 107 -0.27 -30.79 -26.80
CA ARG A 107 -0.92 -31.61 -27.83
C ARG A 107 -0.46 -31.27 -29.26
N THR A 108 -0.02 -30.05 -29.53
CA THR A 108 0.41 -29.60 -30.87
C THR A 108 1.87 -29.93 -31.23
N GLY A 109 2.59 -30.72 -30.43
CA GLY A 109 3.81 -31.41 -30.86
C GLY A 109 5.02 -30.55 -31.26
N HIS A 110 5.03 -29.23 -31.01
CA HIS A 110 6.22 -28.42 -31.27
C HIS A 110 7.26 -28.59 -30.15
N HIS A 111 8.37 -29.25 -30.51
CA HIS A 111 9.59 -29.36 -29.72
C HIS A 111 10.07 -27.99 -29.20
N GLN A 112 9.79 -27.68 -27.94
CA GLN A 112 10.75 -27.24 -26.91
C GLN A 112 10.01 -26.91 -25.60
N PRO A 113 10.47 -27.40 -24.43
CA PRO A 113 9.81 -27.16 -23.15
C PRO A 113 10.18 -25.77 -22.62
N ARG A 114 9.46 -24.74 -23.07
CA ARG A 114 9.44 -23.40 -22.44
C ARG A 114 8.20 -23.18 -21.56
N THR A 115 7.62 -24.25 -21.00
CA THR A 115 6.50 -24.18 -20.05
C THR A 115 6.85 -23.34 -18.81
N ASN A 116 8.10 -23.43 -18.33
CA ASN A 116 8.62 -22.56 -17.28
C ASN A 116 8.66 -21.07 -17.67
N CYS A 117 8.86 -20.73 -18.95
CA CYS A 117 8.83 -19.34 -19.41
C CYS A 117 7.41 -18.76 -19.41
N HIS A 118 6.38 -19.54 -19.78
CA HIS A 118 5.01 -19.03 -19.80
C HIS A 118 4.43 -18.81 -18.40
N LEU A 119 4.64 -19.74 -17.46
CA LEU A 119 4.22 -19.54 -16.07
C LEU A 119 4.99 -18.37 -15.43
N ARG A 120 6.30 -18.24 -15.69
CA ARG A 120 7.09 -17.08 -15.26
C ARG A 120 6.63 -15.79 -15.91
N TYR A 121 6.26 -15.79 -17.19
CA TYR A 121 5.74 -14.62 -17.90
C TYR A 121 4.40 -14.16 -17.32
N LEU A 122 3.59 -15.10 -16.84
CA LEU A 122 2.29 -14.82 -16.24
C LEU A 122 2.39 -14.39 -14.78
N ILE A 123 3.25 -15.05 -14.00
CA ILE A 123 3.63 -14.58 -12.67
C ILE A 123 4.26 -13.20 -12.77
N ALA A 124 5.00 -12.88 -13.83
CA ALA A 124 5.56 -11.56 -14.09
C ALA A 124 4.58 -10.58 -14.79
N ASN A 125 3.36 -11.01 -15.13
CA ASN A 125 2.38 -10.18 -15.81
C ASN A 125 1.75 -9.21 -14.80
N LYS A 126 2.11 -7.94 -14.92
CA LYS A 126 1.74 -6.88 -13.96
C LYS A 126 0.22 -6.66 -13.85
N PRO A 127 -0.57 -6.60 -14.94
CA PRO A 127 -2.04 -6.57 -14.85
C PRO A 127 -2.62 -7.69 -13.99
N ILE A 128 -2.16 -8.92 -14.18
CA ILE A 128 -2.65 -10.09 -13.44
C ILE A 128 -2.22 -10.02 -11.97
N GLN A 129 -0.94 -9.75 -11.70
CA GLN A 129 -0.45 -9.57 -10.33
C GLN A 129 -1.26 -8.50 -9.58
N ARG A 130 -1.56 -7.39 -10.26
CA ARG A 130 -2.34 -6.31 -9.66
C ARG A 130 -3.77 -6.72 -9.41
N PHE A 131 -4.44 -7.37 -10.35
CA PHE A 131 -5.79 -7.88 -10.12
C PHE A 131 -5.84 -8.83 -8.91
N LEU A 132 -4.89 -9.76 -8.82
CA LEU A 132 -4.76 -10.70 -7.69
C LEU A 132 -4.55 -9.99 -6.34
N LEU A 133 -3.84 -8.86 -6.35
CA LEU A 133 -3.66 -7.99 -5.20
C LEU A 133 -4.83 -7.02 -4.97
N PHE A 134 -5.88 -7.04 -5.81
CA PHE A 134 -6.90 -5.98 -5.90
C PHE A 134 -6.32 -4.57 -6.14
N ASN A 135 -5.15 -4.49 -6.76
CA ASN A 135 -4.43 -3.29 -7.19
C ASN A 135 -4.85 -2.85 -8.61
N CYS A 136 -5.96 -3.28 -9.22
CA CYS A 136 -6.31 -2.74 -10.55
C CYS A 136 -6.60 -1.24 -10.39
N ASN A 137 -5.71 -0.44 -10.97
CA ASN A 137 -5.96 0.97 -11.22
C ASN A 137 -6.93 1.00 -12.41
N CYS A 138 -8.22 1.18 -12.15
CA CYS A 138 -9.10 1.78 -13.15
C CYS A 138 -8.45 3.12 -13.50
N PRO A 139 -8.44 3.57 -14.77
CA PRO A 139 -8.11 4.97 -15.12
C PRO A 139 -8.93 5.98 -14.28
N CYS A 140 -10.06 5.51 -13.79
CA CYS A 140 -11.08 6.12 -12.94
C CYS A 140 -10.74 6.11 -11.44
N TYR A 141 -9.71 5.38 -11.00
CA TYR A 141 -9.41 5.12 -9.59
C TYR A 141 -8.01 5.62 -9.22
N ILE A 142 -7.97 6.79 -8.57
CA ILE A 142 -6.74 7.41 -8.05
C ILE A 142 -6.05 6.44 -7.09
N ALA A 143 -4.76 6.17 -7.30
CA ALA A 143 -3.95 5.37 -6.39
C ALA A 143 -3.84 6.07 -5.02
N ARG A 144 -4.78 5.79 -4.12
CA ARG A 144 -4.80 6.27 -2.72
C ARG A 144 -4.49 5.10 -1.78
N PRO A 145 -3.23 4.69 -1.61
CA PRO A 145 -2.87 3.48 -0.86
C PRO A 145 -3.37 3.47 0.59
N LYS A 146 -3.44 4.62 1.26
CA LYS A 146 -4.08 4.73 2.59
C LYS A 146 -5.56 4.40 2.56
N TRP A 147 -6.32 5.05 1.67
CA TRP A 147 -7.76 4.83 1.53
C TRP A 147 -8.06 3.40 1.12
N ARG A 148 -7.26 2.87 0.20
CA ARG A 148 -7.38 1.49 -0.26
C ARG A 148 -7.13 0.49 0.86
N PHE A 149 -6.06 0.66 1.65
CA PHE A 149 -5.82 -0.17 2.82
C PHE A 149 -6.97 -0.04 3.84
N LEU A 150 -7.45 1.17 4.12
CA LEU A 150 -8.54 1.42 5.06
C LEU A 150 -9.85 0.74 4.63
N VAL A 151 -10.24 0.87 3.36
CA VAL A 151 -11.46 0.24 2.81
C VAL A 151 -11.35 -1.28 2.89
N ARG A 152 -10.19 -1.85 2.52
CA ARG A 152 -9.97 -3.30 2.63
C ARG A 152 -9.97 -3.78 4.07
N PHE A 153 -9.31 -3.04 4.97
CA PHE A 153 -9.31 -3.32 6.40
C PHE A 153 -10.73 -3.35 6.98
N LEU A 154 -11.54 -2.33 6.67
CA LEU A 154 -12.92 -2.23 7.12
C LEU A 154 -13.76 -3.40 6.57
N PHE A 155 -13.66 -3.67 5.27
CA PHE A 155 -14.38 -4.75 4.63
C PHE A 155 -14.04 -6.12 5.24
N ILE A 156 -12.74 -6.42 5.40
CA ILE A 156 -12.29 -7.68 6.01
C ILE A 156 -12.75 -7.80 7.46
N THR A 157 -12.72 -6.70 8.22
CA THR A 157 -13.19 -6.69 9.62
C THR A 157 -14.69 -6.99 9.70
N ILE A 158 -15.49 -6.40 8.81
CA ILE A 158 -16.92 -6.72 8.69
C ILE A 158 -17.12 -8.19 8.33
N SER A 159 -16.39 -8.72 7.35
CA SER A 159 -16.44 -10.15 6.98
C SER A 159 -16.11 -11.07 8.15
N ILE A 160 -15.10 -10.75 8.97
CA ILE A 160 -14.75 -11.50 10.18
C ILE A 160 -15.93 -11.48 11.17
N GLY A 161 -16.52 -10.31 11.41
CA GLY A 161 -17.70 -10.17 12.28
C GLY A 161 -18.89 -10.99 11.79
N LEU A 162 -19.18 -10.95 10.49
CA LEU A 162 -20.26 -11.73 9.87
C LEU A 162 -20.00 -13.25 9.99
N ARG A 163 -18.76 -13.72 9.82
CA ARG A 163 -18.42 -15.14 10.01
C ARG A 163 -18.60 -15.59 11.46
N LEU A 164 -18.20 -14.77 12.43
CA LEU A 164 -18.45 -15.06 13.84
C LEU A 164 -19.95 -15.18 14.13
N LEU A 165 -20.74 -14.24 13.60
CA LEU A 165 -22.20 -14.26 13.74
C LEU A 165 -22.81 -15.51 13.10
N ALA A 166 -22.35 -15.91 11.91
CA ALA A 166 -22.83 -17.13 11.25
C ALA A 166 -22.49 -18.40 12.07
N ILE A 167 -21.28 -18.50 12.63
CA ILE A 167 -20.89 -19.61 13.52
C ILE A 167 -21.81 -19.68 14.74
N ILE A 168 -22.09 -18.53 15.37
CA ILE A 168 -23.01 -18.45 16.51
C ILE A 168 -24.41 -18.91 16.09
N LEU A 169 -24.95 -18.42 14.97
CA LEU A 169 -26.28 -18.79 14.47
C LEU A 169 -26.38 -20.28 14.16
N TYR A 170 -25.33 -20.90 13.61
CA TYR A 170 -25.30 -22.35 13.43
C TYR A 170 -25.22 -23.10 14.76
N ALA A 171 -24.45 -22.61 15.73
CA ALA A 171 -24.32 -23.24 17.04
C ALA A 171 -25.61 -23.16 17.86
N THR A 172 -26.40 -22.09 17.71
CA THR A 172 -27.64 -21.86 18.45
C THR A 172 -28.91 -22.37 17.75
N ALA A 173 -28.78 -22.90 16.53
CA ALA A 173 -29.93 -23.34 15.74
C ALA A 173 -30.69 -24.48 16.44
N PRO A 174 -32.02 -24.36 16.64
CA PRO A 174 -32.83 -25.43 17.19
C PRO A 174 -32.86 -26.58 16.20
N THR A 175 -32.24 -27.69 16.57
CA THR A 175 -32.12 -28.92 15.77
C THR A 175 -32.82 -30.11 16.45
N TYR A 176 -33.68 -29.82 17.43
CA TYR A 176 -34.36 -30.81 18.25
C TYR A 176 -35.09 -31.84 17.38
N ASN A 177 -34.80 -33.13 17.62
CA ASN A 177 -35.39 -34.30 16.96
C ASN A 177 -35.11 -34.47 15.45
N ASN A 178 -34.25 -33.64 14.84
CA ASN A 178 -33.85 -33.81 13.43
C ASN A 178 -32.34 -34.02 13.30
N GLN A 179 -31.91 -35.29 13.34
CA GLN A 179 -30.49 -35.66 13.25
C GLN A 179 -29.84 -35.23 11.92
N GLU A 180 -30.59 -35.19 10.82
CA GLU A 180 -30.08 -34.74 9.53
C GLU A 180 -29.79 -33.23 9.54
N LEU A 181 -30.72 -32.45 10.10
CA LEU A 181 -30.57 -31.01 10.26
C LEU A 181 -29.42 -30.66 11.22
N PHE A 182 -29.28 -31.44 12.31
CA PHE A 182 -28.15 -31.33 13.22
C PHE A 182 -26.81 -31.57 12.50
N ASN A 183 -26.69 -32.69 11.79
CA ASN A 183 -25.47 -33.04 11.04
C ASN A 183 -25.14 -31.98 9.97
N ARG A 184 -26.15 -31.45 9.28
CA ARG A 184 -25.98 -30.41 8.26
C ARG A 184 -25.51 -29.09 8.87
N THR A 185 -26.13 -28.65 9.95
CA THR A 185 -25.75 -27.42 10.67
C THR A 185 -24.34 -27.52 11.24
N GLN A 186 -23.96 -28.68 11.79
CA GLN A 186 -22.62 -28.92 12.27
C GLN A 186 -21.57 -28.84 11.16
N LYS A 187 -21.84 -29.43 9.98
CA LYS A 187 -20.94 -29.35 8.82
C LYS A 187 -20.78 -27.92 8.30
N LEU A 188 -21.86 -27.13 8.25
CA LEU A 188 -21.80 -25.71 7.87
C LEU A 188 -20.96 -24.90 8.87
N SER A 189 -21.18 -25.11 10.17
CA SER A 189 -20.38 -24.49 11.23
C SER A 189 -18.90 -24.83 11.11
N TRP A 190 -18.55 -26.09 10.86
CA TRP A 190 -17.16 -26.51 10.67
C TRP A 190 -16.48 -25.83 9.48
N ILE A 191 -17.16 -25.70 8.34
CA ILE A 191 -16.58 -25.03 7.16
C ILE A 191 -16.41 -23.53 7.42
N CYS A 192 -17.38 -22.89 8.08
CA CYS A 192 -17.26 -21.51 8.48
C CYS A 192 -16.07 -21.30 9.44
N ALA A 193 -15.88 -22.20 10.41
CA ALA A 193 -14.74 -22.18 11.33
C ALA A 193 -13.39 -22.41 10.63
N ILE A 194 -13.32 -23.35 9.68
CA ILE A 194 -12.10 -23.67 8.92
C ILE A 194 -11.70 -22.52 7.98
N THR A 195 -12.67 -21.78 7.45
CA THR A 195 -12.40 -20.61 6.60
C THR A 195 -12.18 -19.33 7.39
N PHE A 196 -12.54 -19.28 8.67
CA PHE A 196 -12.35 -18.10 9.52
C PHE A 196 -10.93 -17.49 9.50
N PRO A 197 -9.82 -18.27 9.48
CA PRO A 197 -8.46 -17.72 9.43
C PRO A 197 -8.08 -17.03 8.12
N SER A 198 -8.77 -17.34 7.01
CA SER A 198 -8.45 -16.82 5.67
C SER A 198 -8.57 -15.29 5.54
N PRO A 199 -9.64 -14.62 6.00
CA PRO A 199 -9.71 -13.16 6.02
C PRO A 199 -8.63 -12.53 6.91
N ILE A 200 -8.28 -13.17 8.04
CA ILE A 200 -7.18 -12.71 8.91
C ILE A 200 -5.86 -12.78 8.15
N LEU A 201 -5.58 -13.89 7.47
CA LEU A 201 -4.36 -14.02 6.67
C LEU A 201 -4.33 -13.03 5.51
N THR A 202 -5.46 -12.80 4.84
CA THR A 202 -5.60 -11.76 3.81
C THR A 202 -5.25 -10.39 4.37
N LEU A 203 -5.74 -10.06 5.56
CA LEU A 203 -5.43 -8.80 6.24
C LEU A 203 -3.93 -8.70 6.59
N LEU A 204 -3.31 -9.79 7.05
CA LEU A 204 -1.86 -9.81 7.35
C LEU A 204 -1.01 -9.58 6.09
N LEU A 205 -1.40 -10.16 4.95
CA LEU A 205 -0.74 -9.94 3.66
C LEU A 205 -0.91 -8.49 3.20
N ASP A 206 -2.11 -7.93 3.31
CA ASP A 206 -2.40 -6.53 2.99
C ASP A 206 -1.63 -5.57 3.89
N TYR A 207 -1.55 -5.88 5.18
CA TYR A 207 -0.78 -5.12 6.15
C TYR A 207 0.71 -5.17 5.82
N TYR A 208 1.25 -6.34 5.49
CA TYR A 208 2.65 -6.46 5.08
C TYR A 208 2.94 -5.65 3.81
N HIS A 209 2.05 -5.72 2.82
CA HIS A 209 2.14 -4.91 1.61
C HIS A 209 2.15 -3.41 1.95
N TYR A 210 1.19 -2.96 2.76
CA TYR A 210 1.11 -1.58 3.22
C TYR A 210 2.37 -1.16 3.99
N ARG A 211 2.93 -2.04 4.84
CA ARG A 211 4.16 -1.78 5.60
C ARG A 211 5.37 -1.55 4.69
N VAL A 212 5.54 -2.37 3.65
CA VAL A 212 6.66 -2.23 2.70
C VAL A 212 6.63 -0.86 2.01
N TRP A 213 5.44 -0.33 1.76
CA TRP A 213 5.26 0.95 1.08
C TRP A 213 5.25 2.16 2.03
N TRP A 214 4.47 2.10 3.12
CA TRP A 214 4.27 3.22 4.04
C TRP A 214 5.43 3.40 5.03
N TYR A 215 5.99 2.28 5.51
CA TYR A 215 7.18 2.25 6.37
C TYR A 215 8.38 1.82 5.53
N TYR A 216 8.53 2.50 4.40
CA TYR A 216 9.60 2.25 3.46
C TYR A 216 10.97 2.44 4.14
N VAL A 217 11.88 1.55 3.79
CA VAL A 217 13.28 1.55 4.25
C VAL A 217 14.12 1.25 3.01
N PRO A 218 15.08 2.12 2.65
CA PRO A 218 15.90 1.99 1.44
C PRO A 218 16.89 0.84 1.55
N SER A 219 17.38 0.31 0.43
CA SER A 219 18.32 -0.83 0.44
C SER A 219 19.68 -0.53 1.07
N CYS A 220 20.12 0.74 1.03
CA CYS A 220 21.40 1.15 1.60
C CYS A 220 21.37 1.22 3.14
N ASP A 221 20.19 1.12 3.76
CA ASP A 221 20.11 0.96 5.22
C ASP A 221 20.32 -0.52 5.60
N GLN A 222 21.53 -0.82 6.06
CA GLN A 222 21.95 -2.17 6.41
C GLN A 222 21.50 -2.60 7.82
N ASN A 223 21.02 -1.69 8.68
CA ASN A 223 20.69 -1.98 10.09
C ASN A 223 19.31 -1.47 10.57
N PRO A 224 18.23 -1.61 9.78
CA PRO A 224 16.94 -1.00 10.11
C PRO A 224 16.21 -1.63 11.30
N PHE A 225 16.61 -2.84 11.73
CA PHE A 225 15.95 -3.58 12.80
C PHE A 225 16.54 -3.33 14.19
N TYR A 226 17.78 -2.83 14.27
CA TYR A 226 18.50 -2.65 15.54
C TYR A 226 18.58 -1.20 16.00
N ARG A 227 18.37 -0.24 15.11
CA ARG A 227 18.38 1.18 15.44
C ARG A 227 17.03 1.80 15.15
N ARG A 228 16.49 2.51 16.14
CA ARG A 228 15.29 3.32 15.96
C ARG A 228 15.71 4.65 15.34
N TYR A 229 15.06 5.04 14.24
CA TYR A 229 15.25 6.38 13.69
C TYR A 229 14.88 7.45 14.72
N LEU A 230 15.46 8.64 14.56
CA LEU A 230 15.12 9.78 15.38
C LEU A 230 13.64 10.14 15.25
N LYS A 231 13.06 10.64 16.35
CA LYS A 231 11.65 11.08 16.38
C LYS A 231 11.33 12.18 15.36
N LYS A 232 12.33 13.00 15.01
CA LYS A 232 12.23 14.07 14.02
C LYS A 232 12.19 13.51 12.58
N HIS A 233 12.84 12.37 12.32
CA HIS A 233 12.72 11.67 11.04
C HIS A 233 11.33 11.04 10.92
N ARG A 234 10.58 11.43 9.88
CA ARG A 234 9.20 10.94 9.68
C ARG A 234 9.16 9.68 8.85
N ARG A 235 9.83 9.67 7.69
CA ARG A 235 9.93 8.50 6.81
C ARG A 235 10.93 8.69 5.69
N PHE A 236 11.33 7.57 5.09
CA PHE A 236 11.86 7.52 3.74
C PHE A 236 10.72 7.53 2.72
N ILE A 237 10.90 8.25 1.62
CA ILE A 237 10.00 8.24 0.48
C ILE A 237 10.69 7.47 -0.65
N PRO A 238 10.03 6.52 -1.32
CA PRO A 238 10.57 5.88 -2.51
C PRO A 238 10.86 6.90 -3.64
N TYR A 239 12.04 6.84 -4.27
CA TYR A 239 12.45 7.85 -5.26
C TYR A 239 11.55 7.94 -6.50
N HIS A 240 10.87 6.85 -6.87
CA HIS A 240 9.96 6.83 -8.02
C HIS A 240 8.70 7.68 -7.80
N LEU A 241 8.42 8.10 -6.56
CA LEU A 241 7.31 9.01 -6.26
C LEU A 241 7.71 10.48 -6.42
N MET A 242 8.98 10.79 -6.64
CA MET A 242 9.47 12.17 -6.75
C MET A 242 9.12 12.76 -8.11
N GLY A 243 8.88 14.08 -8.16
CA GLY A 243 8.40 14.80 -9.34
C GLY A 243 9.16 14.55 -10.66
N GLU A 244 10.48 14.36 -10.64
CA GLU A 244 11.27 13.97 -11.83
C GLU A 244 10.94 12.59 -12.38
N ASN A 245 10.69 11.65 -11.46
CA ASN A 245 10.45 10.24 -11.79
C ASN A 245 8.95 9.97 -11.97
N ARG A 246 8.13 11.01 -11.80
CA ARG A 246 6.69 10.99 -11.87
C ARG A 246 6.24 11.24 -13.30
N ASN A 247 5.55 10.27 -13.87
CA ASN A 247 4.75 10.49 -15.08
C ASN A 247 3.38 11.02 -14.63
N GLU A 248 2.97 12.20 -15.11
CA GLU A 248 1.66 12.82 -14.85
C GLU A 248 0.50 11.86 -15.11
N ILE A 249 0.65 11.03 -16.16
CA ILE A 249 -0.31 10.01 -16.56
C ILE A 249 -0.39 8.86 -15.53
N GLN A 250 0.67 8.57 -14.77
CA GLN A 250 0.72 7.35 -13.93
C GLN A 250 0.32 7.57 -12.47
N LEU A 251 0.30 8.81 -11.99
CA LEU A 251 0.12 9.11 -10.57
C LEU A 251 -1.03 10.07 -10.27
N TRP A 252 -1.84 10.47 -11.27
CA TRP A 252 -3.13 11.20 -11.22
C TRP A 252 -3.41 12.07 -9.99
N ASN A 253 -2.42 12.84 -9.56
CA ASN A 253 -2.59 13.97 -8.65
C ASN A 253 -2.06 15.15 -9.45
N GLU A 254 -2.91 16.10 -9.78
CA GLU A 254 -2.45 17.32 -10.42
C GLU A 254 -1.33 17.92 -9.56
N PRO A 255 -0.20 18.35 -10.15
CA PRO A 255 0.73 19.21 -9.43
C PRO A 255 -0.08 20.39 -8.86
N CYS A 256 0.37 21.03 -7.78
CA CYS A 256 -0.29 22.27 -7.35
C CYS A 256 0.06 23.38 -8.36
N GLU A 257 -0.59 23.34 -9.53
CA GLU A 257 -0.33 24.20 -10.69
C GLU A 257 -0.98 25.58 -10.53
N LEU A 258 -1.96 25.72 -9.63
CA LEU A 258 -2.86 26.86 -9.58
C LEU A 258 -2.48 27.94 -8.56
N GLN A 259 -1.39 27.80 -7.80
CA GLN A 259 -1.01 28.77 -6.78
C GLN A 259 0.50 29.06 -6.80
N GLN A 260 0.86 30.33 -6.59
CA GLN A 260 2.26 30.78 -6.51
C GLN A 260 3.04 30.09 -5.37
N HIS A 261 2.32 29.63 -4.34
CA HIS A 261 2.83 28.86 -3.20
C HIS A 261 1.86 27.73 -2.83
N CYS A 262 2.40 26.61 -2.34
CA CYS A 262 1.60 25.46 -1.93
C CYS A 262 0.94 25.67 -0.54
N LEU A 263 -0.38 25.45 -0.46
CA LEU A 263 -1.12 25.48 0.82
C LEU A 263 -0.85 24.25 1.69
N ASP A 264 -0.60 23.09 1.08
CA ASP A 264 -0.25 21.87 1.81
C ASP A 264 1.25 21.84 2.10
N ARG A 265 1.63 22.37 3.26
CA ARG A 265 3.03 22.40 3.72
C ARG A 265 3.50 21.10 4.35
N THR A 266 2.77 19.99 4.21
CA THR A 266 3.25 18.69 4.69
C THR A 266 4.49 18.26 3.91
N LEU A 267 5.52 17.81 4.61
CA LEU A 267 6.83 17.52 4.01
C LEU A 267 6.74 16.44 2.91
N GLU A 268 5.88 15.45 3.12
CA GLU A 268 5.57 14.43 2.13
C GLU A 268 4.98 15.01 0.85
N HIS A 269 4.03 15.93 0.98
CA HIS A 269 3.42 16.61 -0.15
C HIS A 269 4.48 17.40 -0.90
N ILE A 270 5.22 18.27 -0.20
CA ILE A 270 6.27 19.08 -0.80
C ILE A 270 7.30 18.21 -1.53
N MET A 271 7.76 17.12 -0.91
CA MET A 271 8.75 16.25 -1.52
C MET A 271 8.21 15.47 -2.74
N ILE A 272 6.93 15.11 -2.76
CA ILE A 272 6.34 14.35 -3.88
C ILE A 272 5.97 15.28 -5.05
N PHE A 273 5.38 16.44 -4.76
CA PHE A 273 4.75 17.31 -5.77
C PHE A 273 5.58 18.54 -6.15
N HIS A 274 6.48 18.99 -5.28
CA HIS A 274 7.22 20.24 -5.46
C HIS A 274 8.73 20.03 -5.50
N PHE A 275 9.16 18.80 -5.74
CA PHE A 275 10.58 18.46 -5.76
C PHE A 275 11.37 19.33 -6.76
N ASN A 276 10.96 19.40 -8.02
CA ASN A 276 11.79 20.01 -9.08
C ASN A 276 11.27 21.32 -9.67
N THR A 277 9.98 21.62 -9.54
CA THR A 277 9.33 22.64 -10.37
C THR A 277 8.77 23.82 -9.58
N HIS A 278 8.81 23.76 -8.25
CA HIS A 278 8.09 24.72 -7.42
C HIS A 278 8.90 25.11 -6.17
N THR A 279 8.94 26.41 -5.87
CA THR A 279 9.38 26.87 -4.54
C THR A 279 8.21 26.74 -3.58
N PRO A 280 8.24 25.77 -2.65
CA PRO A 280 7.11 25.53 -1.75
C PRO A 280 6.86 26.72 -0.81
N THR A 281 7.84 27.61 -0.67
CA THR A 281 7.79 28.78 0.21
C THR A 281 8.16 30.06 -0.53
N PRO A 282 7.56 31.22 -0.17
CA PRO A 282 8.06 32.54 -0.59
C PRO A 282 9.48 32.79 -0.06
N ARG A 283 10.17 33.82 -0.55
CA ARG A 283 11.45 34.23 0.05
C ARG A 283 11.25 34.61 1.50
N TRP A 284 12.28 34.48 2.32
CA TRP A 284 12.15 34.84 3.73
C TRP A 284 11.67 36.28 3.91
N SER A 285 12.18 37.23 3.13
CA SER A 285 11.72 38.63 3.08
C SER A 285 10.21 38.77 2.95
N ASP A 286 9.58 37.89 2.17
CA ASP A 286 8.19 37.98 1.72
C ASP A 286 7.23 37.14 2.58
N VAL A 287 7.73 36.41 3.58
CA VAL A 287 6.90 35.67 4.53
C VAL A 287 6.12 36.68 5.40
N PRO A 288 4.77 36.64 5.42
CA PRO A 288 3.98 37.53 6.26
C PRO A 288 4.07 37.12 7.75
N ASN A 289 3.95 38.09 8.66
CA ASN A 289 3.82 37.87 10.11
C ASN A 289 4.91 36.97 10.72
N LYS A 290 6.18 37.30 10.47
CA LYS A 290 7.34 36.54 10.99
C LYS A 290 7.45 36.70 12.52
N ASP A 291 7.06 35.67 13.25
CA ASP A 291 7.38 35.49 14.66
C ASP A 291 8.61 34.56 14.80
N PRO A 292 9.74 35.03 15.37
CA PRO A 292 10.93 34.20 15.59
C PRO A 292 10.68 32.90 16.36
N LEU A 293 9.66 32.86 17.22
CA LEU A 293 9.39 31.70 18.08
C LEU A 293 8.55 30.61 17.41
N THR A 294 7.82 30.94 16.35
CA THR A 294 6.83 30.03 15.77
C THR A 294 6.93 29.89 14.25
N THR A 295 7.62 30.81 13.57
CA THR A 295 7.66 30.81 12.10
C THR A 295 8.53 29.69 11.57
N THR A 296 7.89 28.72 10.91
CA THR A 296 8.58 27.61 10.27
C THR A 296 8.74 27.80 8.76
N TYR A 297 9.85 27.27 8.25
CA TYR A 297 10.25 27.35 6.86
C TYR A 297 10.62 25.96 6.34
N ILE A 298 10.42 25.76 5.04
CA ILE A 298 10.77 24.48 4.39
C ILE A 298 12.15 24.62 3.75
N GLY A 299 13.05 23.71 4.10
CA GLY A 299 14.40 23.66 3.56
C GLY A 299 14.72 22.32 2.92
N PHE A 300 15.53 22.36 1.87
CA PHE A 300 16.06 21.18 1.19
C PHE A 300 17.56 21.02 1.47
N HIS A 301 17.98 19.81 1.78
CA HIS A 301 19.37 19.46 2.00
C HIS A 301 19.71 18.22 1.17
N ARG A 302 20.75 18.30 0.32
CA ARG A 302 21.24 17.16 -0.46
C ARG A 302 22.59 16.73 0.05
N THR A 303 22.74 15.42 0.23
CA THR A 303 23.97 14.78 0.71
C THR A 303 24.12 13.40 0.08
N ASN A 304 25.21 12.69 0.37
CA ASN A 304 25.36 11.31 -0.09
C ASN A 304 24.44 10.37 0.70
N ALA A 305 24.11 9.21 0.13
CA ALA A 305 23.15 8.27 0.72
C ALA A 305 23.58 7.75 2.11
N VAL A 306 24.88 7.52 2.33
CA VAL A 306 25.42 7.02 3.60
C VAL A 306 25.23 8.06 4.71
N ALA A 307 25.55 9.33 4.41
CA ALA A 307 25.35 10.44 5.33
C ALA A 307 23.88 10.68 5.62
N ALA A 308 22.99 10.54 4.62
CA ALA A 308 21.55 10.69 4.83
C ALA A 308 20.98 9.61 5.78
N VAL A 309 21.39 8.34 5.60
CA VAL A 309 21.03 7.27 6.53
C VAL A 309 21.60 7.56 7.92
N SER A 310 22.84 8.04 8.02
CA SER A 310 23.41 8.47 9.31
C SER A 310 22.55 9.56 9.97
N ILE A 311 22.15 10.60 9.24
CA ILE A 311 21.30 11.68 9.75
C ILE A 311 19.95 11.13 10.28
N ALA A 312 19.37 10.13 9.63
CA ALA A 312 18.16 9.48 10.11
C ALA A 312 18.33 8.84 11.52
N TYR A 313 19.55 8.45 11.88
CA TYR A 313 19.90 7.86 13.17
C TYR A 313 20.50 8.84 14.18
N THR A 314 21.28 9.83 13.74
CA THR A 314 22.13 10.66 14.61
C THR A 314 21.82 12.16 14.57
N ASP A 315 20.88 12.59 13.73
CA ASP A 315 20.50 13.99 13.48
C ASP A 315 21.52 14.70 12.58
N PHE A 316 21.19 15.92 12.16
CA PHE A 316 22.08 16.81 11.46
C PHE A 316 23.19 17.29 12.40
N ASN A 317 24.40 17.34 11.86
CA ASN A 317 25.56 17.94 12.52
C ASN A 317 25.93 19.25 11.82
N PRO A 318 26.11 20.35 12.56
CA PRO A 318 26.63 21.60 12.00
C PRO A 318 27.99 21.39 11.32
N SER A 319 28.14 21.91 10.11
CA SER A 319 29.43 21.94 9.44
C SER A 319 30.34 22.96 10.11
N ARG A 320 31.55 22.53 10.45
CA ARG A 320 32.61 23.36 11.05
C ARG A 320 33.91 23.37 10.23
N THR A 321 33.89 22.75 9.06
CA THR A 321 35.09 22.55 8.23
C THR A 321 35.13 23.59 7.11
N ILE A 322 36.16 24.42 7.09
CA ILE A 322 36.37 25.44 6.03
C ILE A 322 36.57 24.75 4.66
N PRO A 323 36.01 25.28 3.55
CA PRO A 323 35.25 26.53 3.45
C PRO A 323 33.74 26.39 3.71
N GLN A 324 33.13 27.42 4.29
CA GLN A 324 31.70 27.55 4.64
C GLN A 324 31.19 28.94 4.29
N MET A 325 30.39 29.05 3.22
CA MET A 325 29.96 30.33 2.63
C MET A 325 29.10 31.19 3.55
N LEU A 326 28.21 30.58 4.34
CA LEU A 326 27.28 31.25 5.27
C LEU A 326 27.69 31.04 6.73
N GLY A 327 28.98 30.77 6.96
CA GLY A 327 29.51 30.46 8.28
C GLY A 327 29.24 29.02 8.74
N PHE A 328 29.60 28.71 9.98
CA PHE A 328 29.44 27.36 10.53
C PHE A 328 27.97 27.07 10.86
N GLY A 329 27.44 25.92 10.46
CA GLY A 329 26.04 25.58 10.70
C GLY A 329 25.51 24.50 9.77
N ILE A 330 24.18 24.35 9.71
CA ILE A 330 23.49 23.34 8.91
C ILE A 330 22.83 24.03 7.71
N TYR A 331 23.25 23.63 6.51
CA TYR A 331 22.89 24.31 5.26
C TYR A 331 21.65 23.70 4.63
N PHE A 332 20.75 24.57 4.20
CA PHE A 332 19.56 24.25 3.42
C PHE A 332 19.45 25.19 2.22
N ALA A 333 18.72 24.75 1.20
CA ALA A 333 18.31 25.56 0.08
C ALA A 333 16.80 25.73 0.09
N ARG A 334 16.31 26.82 -0.49
CA ARG A 334 14.87 27.07 -0.67
C ARG A 334 14.23 26.14 -1.70
N SER A 335 15.01 25.64 -2.66
CA SER A 335 14.56 24.72 -3.70
C SER A 335 15.48 23.51 -3.79
N SER A 336 14.91 22.34 -4.07
CA SER A 336 15.69 21.12 -4.27
C SER A 336 16.50 21.16 -5.58
N TYR A 337 16.02 21.86 -6.61
CA TYR A 337 16.69 21.99 -7.92
C TYR A 337 18.13 22.50 -7.77
N HIS A 338 18.35 23.50 -6.91
CA HIS A 338 19.71 24.02 -6.67
C HIS A 338 20.50 23.21 -5.66
N THR A 339 19.93 22.22 -5.00
CA THR A 339 20.77 21.30 -4.21
C THR A 339 21.56 20.33 -5.08
N GLN A 340 21.21 20.16 -6.37
CA GLN A 340 21.79 19.15 -7.26
C GLN A 340 23.32 19.22 -7.36
N PHE A 341 23.92 20.42 -7.38
CA PHE A 341 25.38 20.57 -7.44
C PHE A 341 26.10 20.19 -6.12
N LYS A 342 25.37 20.14 -4.98
CA LYS A 342 25.95 19.89 -3.65
C LYS A 342 26.35 18.42 -3.44
N ALA A 343 25.64 17.49 -4.07
CA ALA A 343 26.08 16.10 -4.19
C ALA A 343 26.51 15.88 -5.63
N ARG A 344 27.83 15.87 -5.88
CA ARG A 344 28.50 15.93 -7.20
C ARG A 344 27.91 15.06 -8.33
N ARG A 345 27.02 14.07 -8.08
CA ARG A 345 26.25 13.29 -9.07
C ARG A 345 24.89 12.83 -8.51
N ASP A 346 24.91 11.85 -7.60
CA ASP A 346 23.71 11.19 -7.04
C ASP A 346 23.82 11.08 -5.51
N GLY A 347 22.70 11.01 -4.80
CA GLY A 347 22.70 10.86 -3.34
C GLY A 347 21.31 10.75 -2.73
N ALA A 348 21.02 11.65 -1.81
CA ALA A 348 19.76 11.70 -1.09
C ALA A 348 19.36 13.15 -0.86
N VAL A 349 18.07 13.43 -0.91
CA VAL A 349 17.52 14.75 -0.58
C VAL A 349 16.63 14.64 0.63
N ILE A 350 16.82 15.57 1.56
CA ILE A 350 16.08 15.73 2.79
C ILE A 350 15.26 17.01 2.68
N CYS A 351 13.96 16.92 2.94
CA CYS A 351 13.05 18.06 3.06
C CYS A 351 12.70 18.21 4.53
N ALA A 352 12.99 19.37 5.09
CA ALA A 352 12.92 19.63 6.52
C ALA A 352 12.00 20.82 6.82
N GLU A 353 11.27 20.71 7.93
CA GLU A 353 10.58 21.84 8.56
C GLU A 353 11.50 22.43 9.63
N ILE A 354 11.77 23.73 9.50
CA ILE A 354 12.82 24.44 10.23
C ILE A 354 12.22 25.65 10.93
N LEU A 355 12.48 25.79 12.22
CA LEU A 355 12.21 27.01 12.98
C LEU A 355 13.32 28.03 12.68
N MET A 356 12.97 29.10 11.98
CA MET A 356 13.97 30.05 11.47
C MET A 356 14.56 30.96 12.55
N GLY A 357 13.84 31.21 13.65
CA GLY A 357 14.34 32.08 14.72
C GLY A 357 14.57 33.51 14.26
N ARG A 358 15.58 34.16 14.83
CA ARG A 358 16.06 35.46 14.36
C ARG A 358 16.93 35.27 13.13
N VAL A 359 16.53 35.87 12.02
CA VAL A 359 17.21 35.67 10.73
C VAL A 359 18.00 36.92 10.35
N LEU A 360 19.27 36.73 10.01
CA LEU A 360 20.09 37.70 9.32
C LEU A 360 19.97 37.44 7.81
N GLU A 361 19.28 38.32 7.09
CA GLU A 361 19.20 38.27 5.62
C GLU A 361 20.39 39.04 5.04
N ILE A 362 21.11 38.42 4.09
CA ILE A 362 22.30 38.99 3.46
C ILE A 362 22.27 38.83 1.94
N GLU A 363 23.00 39.72 1.26
CA GLU A 363 23.26 39.67 -0.17
C GLU A 363 24.72 39.31 -0.49
N ASN A 364 25.07 39.25 -1.78
CA ASN A 364 26.36 38.75 -2.26
C ASN A 364 27.57 39.58 -1.77
N ASN A 365 27.39 40.89 -1.62
CA ASN A 365 28.40 41.82 -1.10
C ASN A 365 28.68 41.66 0.40
N GLU A 366 27.86 40.91 1.13
CA GLU A 366 27.98 40.70 2.58
C GLU A 366 28.51 39.30 2.94
N LEU A 367 28.70 38.41 1.95
CA LEU A 367 29.16 37.03 2.19
C LEU A 367 30.50 36.96 2.93
N ASP A 368 31.43 37.85 2.62
CA ASP A 368 32.76 37.87 3.25
C ASP A 368 32.68 38.16 4.76
N ASN A 369 31.62 38.84 5.22
CA ASN A 369 31.42 39.16 6.65
C ASN A 369 30.97 37.94 7.48
N VAL A 370 30.42 36.91 6.82
CA VAL A 370 29.83 35.74 7.49
C VAL A 370 30.53 34.43 7.15
N SER A 371 31.36 34.42 6.10
CA SER A 371 32.07 33.25 5.63
C SER A 371 33.03 32.72 6.68
N ASN A 372 33.05 31.40 6.87
CA ASN A 372 33.99 30.68 7.76
C ASN A 372 33.98 31.13 9.24
N THR A 373 32.89 31.73 9.71
CA THR A 373 32.74 32.20 11.10
C THR A 373 31.41 31.79 11.71
N ASP A 374 31.34 31.77 13.02
CA ASP A 374 30.12 31.60 13.82
C ASP A 374 29.74 32.87 14.61
N ALA A 375 30.38 34.01 14.33
CA ALA A 375 30.15 35.26 15.05
C ALA A 375 28.66 35.69 15.08
N TRP A 376 27.93 35.43 14.00
CA TRP A 376 26.51 35.73 13.88
C TRP A 376 25.62 34.92 14.85
N HIS A 377 26.09 33.79 15.38
CA HIS A 377 25.36 32.95 16.35
C HIS A 377 25.00 33.67 17.66
N GLN A 378 25.70 34.77 17.97
CA GLN A 378 25.45 35.57 19.17
C GLN A 378 24.11 36.31 19.09
N THR A 379 23.72 36.73 17.89
CA THR A 379 22.55 37.58 17.66
C THR A 379 21.46 36.88 16.86
N PHE A 380 21.83 35.97 15.97
CA PHE A 380 20.93 35.34 15.01
C PHE A 380 20.96 33.82 15.15
N ASP A 381 19.83 33.20 14.81
CA ASP A 381 19.65 31.75 14.81
C ASP A 381 19.79 31.17 13.39
N THR A 382 19.59 32.02 12.36
CA THR A 382 19.73 31.64 10.95
C THR A 382 20.35 32.77 10.13
N ILE A 383 21.23 32.44 9.18
CA ILE A 383 21.58 33.32 8.05
C ILE A 383 20.77 32.89 6.84
N TYR A 384 20.16 33.85 6.16
CA TYR A 384 19.48 33.66 4.88
C TYR A 384 20.19 34.46 3.79
N TYR A 385 20.76 33.76 2.83
CA TYR A 385 21.37 34.37 1.64
C TYR A 385 20.33 34.50 0.53
N ARG A 386 20.05 35.75 0.17
CA ARG A 386 19.16 36.08 -0.94
C ARG A 386 19.96 36.23 -2.22
N HIS A 387 19.78 35.31 -3.16
CA HIS A 387 20.46 35.41 -4.44
C HIS A 387 19.84 36.55 -5.26
N PRO A 388 20.64 37.48 -5.82
CA PRO A 388 20.10 38.70 -6.44
C PRO A 388 19.23 38.40 -7.66
N THR A 389 19.65 37.49 -8.54
CA THR A 389 19.04 37.25 -9.85
C THR A 389 18.30 35.91 -9.99
N GLU A 390 18.54 34.96 -9.09
CA GLU A 390 18.06 33.57 -9.22
C GLU A 390 17.38 33.13 -7.91
N PRO A 391 16.09 33.43 -7.70
CA PRO A 391 15.41 33.17 -6.42
C PRO A 391 15.36 31.71 -5.96
N LEU A 392 15.60 30.80 -6.88
CA LEU A 392 15.68 29.38 -6.61
C LEU A 392 17.03 29.01 -5.93
N ARG A 393 18.06 29.86 -6.05
CA ARG A 393 19.41 29.72 -5.46
C ARG A 393 19.54 30.29 -4.06
N ASP A 394 18.45 30.78 -3.48
CA ASP A 394 18.46 31.23 -2.09
C ASP A 394 18.87 30.05 -1.18
N GLU A 395 19.82 30.31 -0.30
CA GLU A 395 20.37 29.35 0.66
C GLU A 395 20.24 29.90 2.07
N PHE A 396 20.19 29.02 3.05
CA PHE A 396 20.21 29.44 4.45
C PHE A 396 20.93 28.44 5.32
N CYS A 397 21.54 28.96 6.38
CA CYS A 397 22.34 28.21 7.33
C CYS A 397 21.77 28.41 8.74
N VAL A 398 21.35 27.32 9.38
CA VAL A 398 20.84 27.35 10.75
C VAL A 398 21.93 26.96 11.73
N ARG A 399 21.93 27.59 12.91
CA ARG A 399 22.96 27.39 13.93
C ARG A 399 22.93 25.98 14.53
N SER A 400 21.74 25.46 14.83
CA SER A 400 21.56 24.25 15.63
C SER A 400 20.59 23.26 14.99
N ASN A 401 20.79 21.97 15.24
CA ASN A 401 19.85 20.93 14.83
C ASN A 401 18.51 20.99 15.61
N GLU A 402 18.47 21.71 16.73
CA GLU A 402 17.26 21.96 17.51
C GLU A 402 16.22 22.76 16.70
N GLN A 403 16.67 23.60 15.77
CA GLN A 403 15.81 24.34 14.86
C GLN A 403 15.12 23.42 13.84
N ILE A 404 15.66 22.23 13.60
CA ILE A 404 15.09 21.27 12.68
C ILE A 404 14.03 20.46 13.43
N LEU A 405 12.75 20.71 13.12
CA LEU A 405 11.63 20.15 13.86
C LEU A 405 11.29 18.72 13.41
N LYS A 406 11.30 18.50 12.09
CA LYS A 406 11.06 17.19 11.47
C LYS A 406 11.53 17.20 10.01
N TRP A 407 11.77 16.01 9.46
CA TRP A 407 12.16 15.85 8.06
C TRP A 407 11.69 14.54 7.45
N VAL A 408 11.56 14.55 6.13
CA VAL A 408 11.43 13.36 5.27
C VAL A 408 12.62 13.34 4.32
N MET A 409 12.98 12.16 3.82
CA MET A 409 14.04 12.06 2.81
C MET A 409 13.72 11.02 1.77
N TYR A 410 14.28 11.16 0.59
CA TYR A 410 14.37 10.07 -0.37
C TYR A 410 15.82 9.85 -0.76
N ILE A 411 16.12 8.63 -1.21
CA ILE A 411 17.45 8.23 -1.65
C ILE A 411 17.36 7.87 -3.12
N GLU A 412 18.20 8.49 -3.94
CA GLU A 412 18.21 8.32 -5.38
C GLU A 412 18.76 6.95 -5.80
N ARG A 413 18.46 6.60 -7.06
CA ARG A 413 19.18 5.55 -7.76
C ARG A 413 20.65 6.02 -7.96
N PRO A 414 21.66 5.14 -7.85
CA PRO A 414 21.62 3.67 -7.65
C PRO A 414 21.65 3.19 -6.20
N PHE A 415 21.65 4.08 -5.20
CA PHE A 415 21.82 3.70 -3.79
C PHE A 415 20.63 2.94 -3.22
N ASP A 416 19.44 3.23 -3.72
CA ASP A 416 18.22 2.53 -3.32
C ASP A 416 17.69 1.57 -4.40
N THR A 417 18.24 0.36 -4.43
CA THR A 417 17.83 -0.71 -5.36
C THR A 417 16.48 -1.33 -4.99
N LYS A 418 15.95 -1.06 -3.79
CA LYS A 418 14.72 -1.74 -3.30
C LYS A 418 13.52 -1.44 -4.17
N VAL A 419 13.38 -0.20 -4.67
CA VAL A 419 12.31 0.19 -5.60
C VAL A 419 12.25 -0.74 -6.81
N GLU A 420 13.38 -1.04 -7.44
CA GLU A 420 13.46 -1.91 -8.61
C GLU A 420 13.27 -3.38 -8.23
N LEU A 421 13.94 -3.81 -7.16
CA LEU A 421 13.92 -5.21 -6.70
C LEU A 421 12.51 -5.68 -6.30
N TYR A 422 11.71 -4.77 -5.74
CA TYR A 422 10.33 -5.00 -5.32
C TYR A 422 9.32 -4.58 -6.41
N GLY A 423 9.78 -3.98 -7.52
CA GLY A 423 8.92 -3.55 -8.62
C GLY A 423 7.99 -2.37 -8.30
N LEU A 424 8.30 -1.59 -7.27
CA LEU A 424 7.46 -0.50 -6.74
C LEU A 424 7.20 0.59 -7.78
N ASN A 425 8.20 0.89 -8.60
CA ASN A 425 8.11 1.83 -9.74
C ASN A 425 7.00 1.46 -10.75
N THR A 426 6.61 0.19 -10.77
CA THR A 426 5.58 -0.32 -11.68
C THR A 426 4.39 -0.89 -10.95
N GLU A 427 4.26 -0.65 -9.65
CA GLU A 427 3.10 -1.07 -8.89
C GLU A 427 1.90 -0.16 -9.18
N PHE A 428 2.15 1.13 -9.41
CA PHE A 428 1.13 2.15 -9.69
C PHE A 428 1.08 2.64 -11.14
N ALA A 429 2.01 2.21 -12.00
CA ALA A 429 2.03 2.61 -13.40
C ALA A 429 0.65 2.39 -14.07
N ASP A 430 0.20 3.29 -14.93
CA ASP A 430 -1.03 3.17 -15.71
C ASP A 430 -0.94 2.06 -16.78
N THR A 431 -0.78 0.81 -16.35
CA THR A 431 -1.26 -0.28 -17.18
C THR A 431 -2.75 -0.11 -17.19
N GLN A 432 -3.27 0.52 -18.24
CA GLN A 432 -4.69 0.52 -18.55
C GLN A 432 -5.12 -0.94 -18.45
N CYS A 433 -5.77 -1.31 -17.33
CA CYS A 433 -6.81 -2.31 -17.41
C CYS A 433 -7.67 -1.72 -18.54
N GLN A 434 -7.65 -2.29 -19.75
CA GLN A 434 -8.44 -1.80 -20.90
C GLN A 434 -9.93 -2.02 -20.57
N CYS A 435 -10.39 -1.34 -19.52
CA CYS A 435 -11.75 -1.25 -19.07
C CYS A 435 -12.42 -0.38 -20.13
N ILE A 436 -12.85 -1.05 -21.19
CA ILE A 436 -13.85 -0.56 -22.13
C ILE A 436 -15.17 -0.48 -21.38
#